data_AF-A0A817GSI0-F1
#
_entry.id   AF-A0A817GSI0-F1
#
_cell.length_a   1.000
_cell.length_b   1.000
_cell.length_c   1.000
_cell.angle_alpha   90.00
_cell.angle_beta   90.00
_cell.angle_gamma   90.00
#
_symmetry.space_group_name_H-M   'P 1'
#
loop_
_entity.id
_entity.type
_entity.pdbx_description
1 polymer ?
#
loop_
_entity_poly.entity_id
_entity_poly.type
_entity_poly.pdbx_seq_one_letter_code
_entity_poly.pdbx_strand_id
1 'polypeptide(L)'
;MEALTSTPYDILGVKNTDKDYCFPKAYRTQIREYKQDRLRTSGIRKITPEQFRLICRAYETLSDHDKRKKYDQDGEWRRNISLDNYTLQQLAAEPELATELKIRLQNSTLRTINAQDPQTGHTALYCAARACNLEAVYYLI
;
A
#
# COMPACT_ATOMS: atom_id res chain seq x y z
N MET A 1 27.07 5.54 -1.99
CA MET A 1 26.02 5.04 -1.07
C MET A 1 25.10 6.21 -0.74
N GLU A 2 24.16 6.53 -1.63
CA GLU A 2 23.19 7.59 -1.35
C GLU A 2 21.96 6.97 -0.70
N ALA A 3 21.92 7.01 0.63
CA ALA A 3 20.65 6.87 1.33
C ALA A 3 19.88 8.17 1.07
N LEU A 4 19.23 8.26 -0.09
CA LEU A 4 18.34 9.37 -0.42
C LEU A 4 17.25 9.38 0.67
N THR A 5 17.26 10.42 1.48
CA THR A 5 16.22 10.81 2.43
C THR A 5 14.96 11.23 1.66
N SER A 6 14.39 10.31 0.88
CA SER A 6 13.22 10.61 0.05
C SER A 6 12.00 10.87 0.95
N THR A 7 11.43 12.06 0.81
CA THR A 7 10.19 12.45 1.48
C THR A 7 8.99 11.74 0.85
N PRO A 8 7.81 11.71 1.51
CA PRO A 8 6.57 11.27 0.86
C PRO A 8 6.29 11.98 -0.47
N TYR A 9 6.62 13.27 -0.55
CA TYR A 9 6.45 14.08 -1.76
C TYR A 9 7.38 13.59 -2.88
N ASP A 10 8.66 13.33 -2.56
CA ASP A 10 9.63 12.78 -3.52
C ASP A 10 9.23 11.39 -4.01
N ILE A 11 8.74 10.53 -3.11
CA ILE A 11 8.30 9.16 -3.44
C ILE A 11 7.11 9.16 -4.39
N LEU A 12 6.15 10.06 -4.19
CA LEU A 12 5.03 10.24 -5.12
C LEU A 12 5.37 11.08 -6.36
N GLY A 13 6.53 11.74 -6.40
CA GLY A 13 6.93 12.61 -7.50
C GLY A 13 6.10 13.89 -7.60
N VAL A 14 5.69 14.46 -6.46
CA VAL A 14 4.90 15.69 -6.33
C VAL A 14 5.64 16.72 -5.48
N LYS A 15 5.20 17.98 -5.51
CA LYS A 15 5.71 19.04 -4.63
C LYS A 15 4.77 19.25 -3.44
N ASN A 16 5.31 19.75 -2.33
CA ASN A 16 4.51 20.16 -1.17
C ASN A 16 3.59 21.37 -1.46
N THR A 17 3.85 22.11 -2.55
CA THR A 17 3.01 23.21 -3.04
C THR A 17 1.96 22.76 -4.06
N ASP A 18 1.96 21.48 -4.46
CA ASP A 18 0.96 20.97 -5.39
C ASP A 18 -0.43 20.91 -4.73
N LYS A 19 -1.46 21.01 -5.57
CA LYS A 19 -2.86 20.92 -5.12
C LYS A 19 -3.21 19.49 -4.72
N ASP A 20 -4.13 19.34 -3.76
CA ASP A 20 -4.54 18.04 -3.19
C ASP A 20 -4.92 16.97 -4.22
N TYR A 21 -5.51 17.36 -5.35
CA TYR A 21 -5.90 16.42 -6.41
C TYR A 21 -4.71 15.79 -7.14
N CYS A 22 -3.50 16.36 -7.02
CA CYS A 22 -2.29 15.81 -7.63
C CYS A 22 -1.86 14.49 -6.96
N PHE A 23 -2.04 14.35 -5.64
CA PHE A 23 -1.64 13.17 -4.89
C PHE A 23 -2.32 11.87 -5.35
N PRO A 24 -3.67 11.79 -5.43
CA PRO A 24 -4.34 10.60 -5.94
C PRO A 24 -4.03 10.33 -7.42
N LYS A 25 -3.74 11.38 -8.21
CA LYS A 25 -3.36 11.22 -9.62
C LYS A 25 -1.98 10.57 -9.73
N ALA A 26 -0.98 11.08 -9.01
CA ALA A 26 0.38 10.56 -8.99
C ALA A 26 0.41 9.10 -8.50
N TYR A 27 -0.27 8.82 -7.39
CA TYR A 27 -0.41 7.47 -6.85
C TYR A 27 -1.02 6.51 -7.88
N ARG A 28 -2.16 6.85 -8.49
CA ARG A 28 -2.81 6.00 -9.49
C ARG A 28 -1.92 5.70 -10.70
N THR A 29 -1.08 6.65 -11.12
CA THR A 29 -0.11 6.43 -12.21
C THR A 29 0.92 5.38 -11.81
N GLN A 30 1.54 5.52 -10.64
CA GLN A 30 2.52 4.54 -10.16
C GLN A 30 1.90 3.14 -9.94
N ILE A 31 0.66 3.07 -9.45
CA ILE A 31 -0.07 1.79 -9.30
C ILE A 31 -0.31 1.11 -10.66
N ARG A 32 -0.63 1.88 -11.71
CA ARG A 32 -0.81 1.33 -13.06
C ARG A 32 0.49 0.76 -13.61
N GLU A 33 1.60 1.47 -13.41
CA GLU A 33 2.93 1.02 -13.82
C GLU A 33 3.32 -0.27 -13.10
N TYR A 34 3.17 -0.32 -11.77
CA TYR A 34 3.44 -1.51 -10.97
C TYR A 34 2.59 -2.72 -11.43
N LYS A 35 1.29 -2.50 -11.67
CA LYS A 35 0.40 -3.56 -12.17
C LYS A 35 0.82 -4.05 -13.56
N GLN A 36 1.16 -3.15 -14.47
CA GLN A 36 1.62 -3.51 -15.81
C GLN A 36 2.93 -4.29 -15.75
N ASP A 37 3.87 -3.89 -14.90
CA ASP A 37 5.16 -4.57 -14.74
C ASP A 37 5.01 -5.96 -14.14
N ARG A 38 4.07 -6.16 -13.20
CA ARG A 38 3.75 -7.49 -12.66
C ARG A 38 3.21 -8.47 -13.70
N LEU A 39 2.60 -7.98 -14.76
CA LEU A 39 2.08 -8.80 -15.86
C LEU A 39 3.13 -9.11 -16.93
N ARG A 40 4.32 -8.49 -16.87
CA ARG A 40 5.41 -8.77 -17.82
C ARG A 40 6.13 -10.06 -17.41
N THR A 41 6.15 -11.05 -18.30
CA THR A 41 6.81 -12.36 -18.07
C THR A 41 8.35 -12.29 -18.16
N SER A 42 8.88 -11.28 -18.85
CA SER A 42 10.33 -11.15 -19.11
C SER A 42 10.76 -9.69 -18.98
N GLY A 43 11.37 -9.33 -17.85
CA GLY A 43 11.95 -8.00 -17.64
C GLY A 43 12.21 -7.70 -16.17
N ILE A 44 13.17 -6.81 -15.92
CA ILE A 44 13.40 -6.24 -14.58
C ILE A 44 12.17 -5.39 -14.23
N ARG A 45 11.53 -5.66 -13.09
CA ARG A 45 10.42 -4.83 -12.57
C ARG A 45 10.94 -3.41 -12.33
N LYS A 46 10.27 -2.38 -12.83
CA LYS A 46 10.68 -0.99 -12.56
C LYS A 46 10.38 -0.58 -11.12
N ILE A 47 9.30 -1.11 -10.57
CA ILE A 47 8.87 -0.88 -9.18
C ILE A 47 8.96 -2.21 -8.42
N THR A 48 9.85 -2.28 -7.44
CA THR A 48 9.96 -3.45 -6.55
C THR A 48 8.81 -3.48 -5.54
N PRO A 49 8.51 -4.63 -4.90
CA PRO A 49 7.52 -4.69 -3.81
C PRO A 49 7.83 -3.73 -2.65
N GLU A 50 9.09 -3.51 -2.33
CA GLU A 50 9.53 -2.55 -1.30
C GLU A 50 9.20 -1.12 -1.71
N GLN A 51 9.50 -0.75 -2.97
CA GLN A 51 9.17 0.57 -3.50
C GLN A 51 7.65 0.78 -3.57
N PHE A 52 6.90 -0.25 -3.96
CA PHE A 52 5.44 -0.22 -3.96
C PHE A 52 4.87 0.08 -2.57
N ARG A 53 5.42 -0.55 -1.52
CA ARG A 53 5.04 -0.27 -0.12
C ARG A 53 5.36 1.17 0.25
N LEU A 54 6.53 1.70 -0.11
CA LEU A 54 6.88 3.09 0.13
C LEU A 54 5.91 4.06 -0.56
N ILE A 55 5.54 3.78 -1.81
CA ILE A 55 4.54 4.55 -2.58
C ILE A 55 3.20 4.57 -1.85
N CYS A 56 2.73 3.41 -1.38
CA CYS A 56 1.49 3.33 -0.62
C CYS A 56 1.58 4.12 0.69
N ARG A 57 2.67 4.02 1.44
CA ARG A 57 2.86 4.78 2.69
C ARG A 57 2.97 6.28 2.47
N ALA A 58 3.61 6.71 1.37
CA ALA A 58 3.68 8.11 0.99
C ALA A 58 2.27 8.65 0.68
N TYR A 59 1.49 7.90 -0.10
CA TYR A 59 0.11 8.25 -0.39
C TYR A 59 -0.79 8.26 0.86
N GLU A 60 -0.71 7.27 1.74
CA GLU A 60 -1.47 7.25 3.00
C GLU A 60 -1.15 8.44 3.90
N THR A 61 0.09 8.95 3.85
CA THR A 61 0.51 10.13 4.61
C THR A 61 -0.02 11.41 3.98
N LEU A 62 0.10 11.56 2.66
CA LEU A 62 -0.23 12.81 1.94
C LEU A 62 -1.71 12.97 1.59
N SER A 63 -2.45 11.87 1.47
CA SER A 63 -3.88 11.89 1.13
C SER A 63 -4.79 12.19 2.32
N ASP A 64 -4.30 11.96 3.53
CA ASP A 64 -4.99 12.27 4.78
C ASP A 64 -4.53 13.64 5.28
N HIS A 65 -5.46 14.58 5.40
CA HIS A 65 -5.15 15.96 5.76
C HIS A 65 -4.42 16.08 7.10
N ASP A 66 -4.82 15.31 8.10
CA ASP A 66 -4.27 15.40 9.44
C ASP A 66 -2.89 14.73 9.52
N LYS A 67 -2.72 13.59 8.85
CA LYS A 67 -1.39 12.95 8.73
C LYS A 67 -0.41 13.82 7.95
N ARG A 68 -0.85 14.43 6.86
CA ARG A 68 -0.03 15.33 6.06
C ARG A 68 0.37 16.56 6.86
N LYS A 69 -0.58 17.21 7.53
CA LYS A 69 -0.30 18.37 8.38
C LYS A 69 0.72 18.02 9.47
N LYS A 70 0.57 16.86 10.12
CA LYS A 70 1.53 16.40 11.12
C LYS A 70 2.91 16.17 10.52
N TYR A 71 2.99 15.53 9.35
CA TYR A 71 4.24 15.34 8.63
C TYR A 71 4.89 16.69 8.27
N ASP A 72 4.12 17.64 7.74
CA ASP A 72 4.63 18.97 7.35
C ASP A 72 5.11 19.78 8.57
N GLN A 73 4.55 19.54 9.76
CA GLN A 73 4.92 20.20 11.01
C GLN A 73 6.17 19.58 11.66
N ASP A 74 6.18 18.26 11.80
CA ASP A 74 7.18 17.53 12.59
C ASP A 74 8.36 17.07 11.72
N GLY A 75 8.18 17.00 10.39
CA GLY A 75 9.16 16.45 9.44
C GLY A 75 9.35 14.93 9.53
N GLU A 76 8.67 14.26 10.45
CA GLU A 76 8.83 12.83 10.71
C GLU A 76 7.94 11.98 9.80
N TRP A 77 8.55 11.22 8.90
CA TRP A 77 7.84 10.22 8.10
C TRP A 77 8.24 8.79 8.46
N ARG A 78 7.26 7.98 8.83
CA ARG A 78 7.43 6.55 9.11
C ARG A 78 7.41 5.76 7.80
N ARG A 79 8.56 5.73 7.12
CA ARG A 79 8.72 5.02 5.83
C ARG A 79 8.41 3.52 5.92
N ASN A 80 8.81 2.89 7.02
CA ASN A 80 8.66 1.46 7.28
C ASN A 80 7.90 1.28 8.59
N ILE A 81 6.90 0.41 8.57
CA ILE A 81 6.17 -0.02 9.77
C ILE A 81 6.27 -1.54 9.86
N SER A 82 6.23 -2.08 11.09
CA SER A 82 6.15 -3.54 11.29
C SER A 82 4.93 -4.11 10.58
N LEU A 83 5.03 -5.33 10.05
CA LEU A 83 3.90 -6.07 9.46
C LEU A 83 2.76 -6.27 10.47
N ASP A 84 3.05 -6.25 11.77
CA ASP A 84 2.04 -6.27 12.84
C ASP A 84 1.05 -5.11 12.72
N ASN A 85 1.49 -3.97 12.18
CA ASN A 85 0.69 -2.77 11.99
C ASN A 85 -0.03 -2.72 10.64
N TYR A 86 0.12 -3.73 9.79
CA TYR A 86 -0.63 -3.80 8.54
C TYR A 86 -2.06 -4.27 8.81
N THR A 87 -3.02 -3.68 8.08
CA THR A 87 -4.39 -4.18 8.05
C THR A 87 -4.47 -5.47 7.23
N LEU A 88 -5.49 -6.29 7.46
CA LEU A 88 -5.74 -7.49 6.65
C LEU A 88 -5.88 -7.14 5.16
N GLN A 89 -6.48 -5.98 4.86
CA GLN A 89 -6.65 -5.42 3.53
C GLN A 89 -5.31 -5.10 2.86
N GLN A 90 -4.37 -4.51 3.61
CA GLN A 90 -3.02 -4.23 3.11
C GLN A 90 -2.25 -5.52 2.85
N LEU A 91 -2.27 -6.47 3.79
CA LEU A 91 -1.65 -7.79 3.60
C LEU A 91 -2.25 -8.53 2.40
N ALA A 92 -3.57 -8.50 2.25
CA ALA A 92 -4.28 -9.14 1.14
C ALA A 92 -4.00 -8.49 -0.23
N ALA A 93 -3.72 -7.19 -0.28
CA ALA A 93 -3.39 -6.49 -1.52
C ALA A 93 -1.98 -6.83 -2.06
N GLU A 94 -1.12 -7.46 -1.25
CA GLU A 94 0.29 -7.68 -1.59
C GLU A 94 0.62 -9.19 -1.64
N PRO A 95 0.95 -9.76 -2.82
CA PRO A 95 1.28 -11.19 -2.93
C PRO A 95 2.45 -11.62 -2.07
N GLU A 96 3.49 -10.79 -1.96
CA GLU A 96 4.68 -11.09 -1.16
C GLU A 96 4.36 -11.17 0.35
N LEU A 97 3.18 -10.71 0.77
CA LEU A 97 2.70 -10.74 2.16
C LEU A 97 1.61 -11.81 2.40
N ALA A 98 1.34 -12.68 1.42
CA ALA A 98 0.29 -13.70 1.53
C ALA A 98 0.53 -14.68 2.69
N THR A 99 1.78 -15.05 2.97
CA THR A 99 2.14 -15.89 4.11
C THR A 99 1.76 -15.22 5.44
N GLU A 100 2.06 -13.94 5.59
CA GLU A 100 1.71 -13.18 6.80
C GLU A 100 0.19 -13.06 6.97
N LEU A 101 -0.54 -12.82 5.88
CA LEU A 101 -2.00 -12.84 5.90
C LEU A 101 -2.54 -14.18 6.42
N LYS A 102 -2.01 -15.30 5.92
CA LYS A 102 -2.42 -16.65 6.33
C LYS A 102 -2.14 -16.92 7.80
N ILE A 103 -0.95 -16.54 8.29
CA ILE A 103 -0.60 -16.67 9.71
C ILE A 103 -1.60 -15.90 10.57
N ARG A 104 -1.90 -14.65 10.20
CA ARG A 104 -2.80 -13.78 10.96
C ARG A 104 -4.25 -14.29 10.98
N LEU A 105 -4.65 -15.02 9.94
CA LEU A 105 -6.00 -15.54 9.78
C LEU A 105 -6.18 -17.00 10.19
N GLN A 106 -5.11 -17.75 10.47
CA GLN A 106 -5.13 -19.19 10.71
C GLN A 106 -6.18 -19.64 11.74
N ASN A 107 -6.41 -18.85 12.79
CA ASN A 107 -7.39 -19.13 13.85
C ASN A 107 -8.47 -18.02 13.96
N SER A 108 -8.69 -17.29 12.87
CA SER A 108 -9.67 -16.19 12.84
C SER A 108 -11.09 -16.68 12.56
N THR A 109 -12.07 -15.92 13.03
CA THR A 109 -13.48 -16.19 12.74
C THR A 109 -13.89 -15.64 11.37
N LEU A 110 -14.99 -16.16 10.79
CA LEU A 110 -15.57 -15.60 9.56
C LEU A 110 -15.94 -14.11 9.71
N ARG A 111 -16.35 -13.68 10.91
CA ARG A 111 -16.59 -12.26 11.20
C ARG A 111 -15.32 -11.44 11.05
N THR A 112 -14.19 -11.95 11.55
CA THR A 112 -12.88 -11.28 11.45
C THR A 112 -12.40 -11.24 9.99
N ILE A 113 -12.52 -12.35 9.26
CA ILE A 113 -12.12 -12.46 7.85
C ILE A 113 -12.92 -11.47 6.97
N ASN A 114 -14.22 -11.35 7.23
CA ASN A 114 -15.12 -10.47 6.48
C ASN A 114 -15.21 -9.04 7.05
N ALA A 115 -14.39 -8.69 8.04
CA ALA A 115 -14.40 -7.34 8.60
C ALA A 115 -14.06 -6.30 7.51
N GLN A 116 -14.84 -5.24 7.47
CA GLN A 116 -14.59 -4.10 6.60
C GLN A 116 -13.60 -3.16 7.26
N ASP A 117 -12.68 -2.62 6.47
CA ASP A 117 -11.82 -1.53 6.89
C ASP A 117 -12.69 -0.29 7.19
N PRO A 118 -12.57 0.35 8.36
CA PRO A 118 -13.48 1.42 8.77
C PRO A 118 -13.33 2.68 7.92
N GLN A 119 -12.18 2.88 7.26
CA GLN A 119 -11.91 4.06 6.44
C GLN A 119 -12.40 3.87 5.00
N THR A 120 -12.25 2.67 4.44
CA THR A 120 -12.51 2.39 3.03
C THR A 120 -13.74 1.53 2.78
N GLY A 121 -14.27 0.85 3.80
CA GLY A 121 -15.36 -0.11 3.69
C GLY A 121 -14.96 -1.43 3.01
N HIS A 122 -13.70 -1.60 2.63
CA HIS A 122 -13.25 -2.76 1.87
C HIS A 122 -12.94 -3.96 2.77
N THR A 123 -13.26 -5.15 2.29
CA THR A 123 -12.84 -6.42 2.91
C THR A 123 -11.46 -6.85 2.40
N ALA A 124 -10.80 -7.75 3.12
CA ALA A 124 -9.55 -8.36 2.65
C ALA A 124 -9.73 -9.03 1.28
N LEU A 125 -10.85 -9.73 1.06
CA LEU A 125 -11.17 -10.39 -0.20
C LEU A 125 -11.29 -9.39 -1.36
N TYR A 126 -11.96 -8.27 -1.13
CA TYR A 126 -12.07 -7.21 -2.14
C TYR A 126 -10.69 -6.67 -2.54
N CYS A 127 -9.82 -6.40 -1.56
CA CYS A 127 -8.47 -5.91 -1.81
C CYS A 127 -7.60 -6.92 -2.55
N ALA A 128 -7.66 -8.20 -2.17
CA ALA A 128 -6.97 -9.29 -2.86
C ALA A 128 -7.38 -9.38 -4.33
N ALA A 129 -8.70 -9.39 -4.60
CA ALA A 129 -9.24 -9.45 -5.96
C ALA A 129 -8.80 -8.24 -6.79
N ARG A 130 -8.91 -7.01 -6.23
CA ARG A 130 -8.52 -5.77 -6.92
C ARG A 130 -7.01 -5.67 -7.22
N ALA A 131 -6.18 -6.33 -6.42
CA ALA A 131 -4.74 -6.42 -6.61
C ALA A 131 -4.28 -7.62 -7.47
N CYS A 132 -5.23 -8.44 -7.94
CA CYS A 132 -4.97 -9.71 -8.60
C CYS A 132 -4.04 -10.62 -7.77
N ASN A 133 -4.23 -10.63 -6.44
CA ASN A 133 -3.53 -11.53 -5.54
C ASN A 133 -4.32 -12.84 -5.42
N LEU A 134 -4.17 -13.71 -6.43
CA LEU A 134 -4.95 -14.95 -6.53
C LEU A 134 -4.72 -15.87 -5.32
N GLU A 135 -3.52 -15.90 -4.76
CA GLU A 135 -3.22 -16.70 -3.58
C GLU A 135 -4.06 -16.26 -2.37
N ALA A 136 -4.13 -14.96 -2.10
CA ALA A 136 -4.98 -14.43 -1.04
C ALA A 136 -6.47 -14.63 -1.36
N VAL A 137 -6.89 -14.48 -2.62
CA VAL A 137 -8.29 -14.74 -3.03
C VAL A 137 -8.68 -16.19 -2.71
N TYR A 138 -7.87 -17.17 -3.12
CA TYR A 138 -8.16 -18.58 -2.86
C TYR A 138 -8.13 -18.95 -1.38
N TYR A 139 -7.35 -18.24 -0.58
CA TYR A 139 -7.32 -18.46 0.86
C TYR A 139 -8.53 -17.85 1.60
N LEU A 140 -9.12 -16.79 1.05
CA LEU A 140 -10.21 -16.04 1.69
C LEU A 140 -11.62 -16.52 1.29
N ILE A 141 -11.72 -17.50 0.38
CA ILE A 141 -12.97 -18.14 -0.05
C ILE A 141 -13.05 -19.53 0.58
#